data_AF-A0A7C3UQ84-F1
#
_entry.id   AF-A0A7C3UQ84-F1
#
_cell.length_a   1.000
_cell.length_b   1.000
_cell.length_c   1.000
_cell.angle_alpha   90.00
_cell.angle_beta   90.00
_cell.angle_gamma   90.00
#
_symmetry.space_group_name_H-M   'P 1'
#
loop_
_entity.id
_entity.type
_entity.pdbx_description
1 polymer ?
#
loop_
_entity_poly.entity_id
_entity_poly.type
_entity_poly.pdbx_seq_one_letter_code
_entity_poly.pdbx_strand_id
1 'polypeptide(L)'
;PGDIPADWSDPNTMSRYSVKFSPSAFALALDEVLIDAGVDLWLDTLICGAVVKGDRIIGVEVENKSGRGFVSAKCVIDATGDADVAYHAGAPYVEQDNWLSIWAMEASLDSARQSVAENSGKKLNFCRILGASNTGSGAPKGMRKFYGTNGKDVSEFVIEGRKMLREFYKREQPLRGKDGRNDIYPIALPSMAQFRTTRRINGIKTIKSDDNGKHFDDCVGMVADWWSGRDIWEVPYYALVPQKIKGLMTAGRCISSEGEAWEVMRVIQSAVLTGEIAGIASAMSIKLDTTPDMIDVKDLQAILSEKGFLLDIDKLQRK
;
A
#
# COMPACT_ATOMS: atom_id res chain seq x y z
N PRO A 1 7.10 -6.71 18.81
CA PRO A 1 6.04 -7.68 18.46
C PRO A 1 6.39 -8.41 17.16
N GLY A 2 6.82 -9.66 17.27
CA GLY A 2 7.26 -10.48 16.14
C GLY A 2 8.27 -11.51 16.61
N ASP A 3 8.23 -12.69 16.04
CA ASP A 3 9.17 -13.77 16.35
C ASP A 3 10.29 -13.73 15.33
N ILE A 4 11.53 -13.56 15.78
CA ILE A 4 12.72 -13.81 14.95
C ILE A 4 12.96 -15.32 15.01
N PRO A 5 12.71 -16.08 13.94
CA PRO A 5 12.90 -17.52 13.97
C PRO A 5 14.37 -17.87 14.23
N ALA A 6 14.68 -18.93 14.97
CA ALA A 6 16.07 -19.27 15.28
C ALA A 6 16.92 -19.56 14.02
N ASP A 7 16.26 -19.99 12.95
CA ASP A 7 16.81 -20.33 11.64
C ASP A 7 16.73 -19.18 10.62
N TRP A 8 16.37 -17.96 11.03
CA TRP A 8 16.17 -16.81 10.12
C TRP A 8 17.40 -16.48 9.25
N SER A 9 18.60 -16.81 9.73
CA SER A 9 19.86 -16.59 9.02
C SER A 9 20.28 -17.76 8.13
N ASP A 10 19.56 -18.89 8.16
CA ASP A 10 19.83 -20.02 7.27
C ASP A 10 19.22 -19.75 5.89
N PRO A 11 20.03 -19.58 4.83
CA PRO A 11 19.55 -19.27 3.48
C PRO A 11 18.74 -20.41 2.84
N ASN A 12 18.67 -21.59 3.47
CA ASN A 12 17.86 -22.73 3.02
C ASN A 12 16.47 -22.76 3.64
N THR A 13 16.17 -21.89 4.62
CA THR A 13 14.85 -21.82 5.25
C THR A 13 14.04 -20.64 4.71
N MET A 14 12.71 -20.75 4.80
CA MET A 14 11.80 -19.63 4.54
C MET A 14 11.32 -18.94 5.82
N SER A 15 11.93 -19.27 6.95
CA SER A 15 11.56 -18.72 8.25
C SER A 15 12.01 -17.26 8.31
N ARG A 16 11.06 -16.34 8.51
CA ARG A 16 11.33 -14.90 8.52
C ARG A 16 10.72 -14.24 9.73
N TYR A 17 11.34 -13.13 10.14
CA TYR A 17 10.69 -12.20 11.04
C TYR A 17 9.36 -11.76 10.42
N SER A 18 8.27 -12.07 11.12
CA SER A 18 6.93 -11.74 10.65
C SER A 18 6.05 -11.34 11.83
N VAL A 19 5.14 -10.42 11.54
CA VAL A 19 4.15 -9.95 12.51
C VAL A 19 2.79 -10.20 11.90
N LYS A 20 2.00 -11.04 12.56
CA LYS A 20 0.60 -11.28 12.18
C LYS A 20 -0.28 -10.41 13.04
N PHE A 21 -1.11 -9.59 12.42
CA PHE A 21 -2.04 -8.70 13.11
C PHE A 21 -3.38 -8.67 12.39
N SER A 22 -4.42 -8.22 13.11
CA SER A 22 -5.70 -7.88 12.51
C SER A 22 -5.59 -6.53 11.82
N PRO A 23 -5.92 -6.39 10.51
CA PRO A 23 -5.92 -5.10 9.84
C PRO A 23 -6.81 -4.07 10.53
N SER A 24 -7.97 -4.47 11.03
CA SER A 24 -8.88 -3.60 11.77
C SER A 24 -8.28 -3.13 13.10
N ALA A 25 -7.61 -4.03 13.84
CA ALA A 25 -6.94 -3.63 15.08
C ALA A 25 -5.75 -2.71 14.82
N PHE A 26 -5.04 -2.92 13.70
CA PHE A 26 -3.95 -2.03 13.29
C PHE A 26 -4.46 -0.64 12.92
N ALA A 27 -5.60 -0.54 12.20
CA ALA A 27 -6.22 0.75 11.92
C ALA A 27 -6.59 1.52 13.20
N LEU A 28 -7.18 0.85 14.20
CA LEU A 28 -7.50 1.47 15.49
C LEU A 28 -6.25 1.98 16.21
N ALA A 29 -5.16 1.21 16.20
CA ALA A 29 -3.90 1.65 16.78
C ALA A 29 -3.30 2.85 16.04
N LEU A 30 -3.48 2.95 14.71
CA LEU A 30 -3.03 4.10 13.94
C LEU A 30 -3.87 5.35 14.25
N ASP A 31 -5.18 5.21 14.50
CA ASP A 31 -6.03 6.33 14.95
C ASP A 31 -5.48 6.92 16.25
N GLU A 32 -5.15 6.08 17.24
CA GLU A 32 -4.54 6.50 18.52
C GLU A 32 -3.21 7.25 18.29
N VAL A 33 -2.31 6.67 17.48
CA VAL A 33 -1.00 7.29 17.17
C VAL A 33 -1.15 8.67 16.52
N LEU A 34 -2.10 8.83 15.61
CA LEU A 34 -2.33 10.09 14.91
C LEU A 34 -2.97 11.14 15.82
N ILE A 35 -3.94 10.74 16.64
CA ILE A 35 -4.60 11.62 17.62
C ILE A 35 -3.58 12.11 18.66
N ASP A 36 -2.76 11.22 19.21
CA ASP A 36 -1.73 11.57 20.19
C ASP A 36 -0.66 12.50 19.61
N ALA A 37 -0.37 12.38 18.31
CA ALA A 37 0.52 13.27 17.58
C ALA A 37 -0.10 14.65 17.25
N GLY A 38 -1.39 14.87 17.57
CA GLY A 38 -2.09 16.12 17.28
C GLY A 38 -2.50 16.30 15.82
N VAL A 39 -2.62 15.20 15.07
CA VAL A 39 -3.10 15.24 13.68
C VAL A 39 -4.60 15.50 13.65
N ASP A 40 -5.04 16.48 12.85
CA ASP A 40 -6.46 16.72 12.60
C ASP A 40 -7.00 15.70 11.59
N LEU A 41 -7.76 14.71 12.08
CA LEU A 41 -8.24 13.58 11.29
C LEU A 41 -9.63 13.81 10.72
N TRP A 42 -9.72 13.81 9.39
CA TRP A 42 -10.96 13.92 8.63
C TRP A 42 -11.30 12.59 7.97
N LEU A 43 -12.15 11.81 8.63
CA LEU A 43 -12.69 10.56 8.08
C LEU A 43 -13.90 10.84 7.18
N ASP A 44 -14.29 9.86 6.36
CA ASP A 44 -15.41 9.98 5.40
C ASP A 44 -15.32 11.24 4.52
N THR A 45 -14.09 11.58 4.12
CA THR A 45 -13.77 12.76 3.32
C THR A 45 -13.05 12.30 2.05
N LEU A 46 -13.76 12.40 0.92
CA LEU A 46 -13.27 11.96 -0.37
C LEU A 46 -12.53 13.11 -1.07
N ILE A 47 -11.32 12.84 -1.57
CA ILE A 47 -10.62 13.74 -2.49
C ILE A 47 -11.33 13.69 -3.84
N CYS A 48 -11.72 14.84 -4.38
CA CYS A 48 -12.37 14.95 -5.68
C CYS A 48 -11.60 15.81 -6.70
N GLY A 49 -10.52 16.46 -6.26
CA GLY A 49 -9.65 17.26 -7.10
C GLY A 49 -8.40 17.76 -6.37
N ALA A 50 -7.49 18.38 -7.12
CA ALA A 50 -6.31 19.05 -6.60
C ALA A 50 -6.26 20.48 -7.13
N VAL A 51 -5.82 21.42 -6.30
CA VAL A 51 -5.73 22.84 -6.68
C VAL A 51 -4.28 23.22 -6.89
N VAL A 52 -3.95 23.63 -8.11
CA VAL A 52 -2.58 23.98 -8.51
C VAL A 52 -2.52 25.44 -8.97
N LYS A 53 -1.53 26.20 -8.47
CA LYS A 53 -1.24 27.57 -8.90
C LYS A 53 0.12 27.59 -9.59
N GLY A 54 0.12 27.81 -10.90
CA GLY A 54 1.34 27.66 -11.70
C GLY A 54 1.78 26.20 -11.74
N ASP A 55 2.94 25.90 -11.17
CA ASP A 55 3.49 24.55 -11.04
C ASP A 55 3.43 24.02 -9.59
N ARG A 56 2.76 24.72 -8.67
CA ARG A 56 2.72 24.35 -7.24
C ARG A 56 1.32 23.94 -6.80
N ILE A 57 1.20 22.76 -6.18
CA ILE A 57 -0.04 22.37 -5.48
C ILE A 57 -0.22 23.23 -4.23
N ILE A 58 -1.44 23.74 -4.02
CA ILE A 58 -1.78 24.58 -2.87
C ILE A 58 -2.86 23.96 -1.96
N GLY A 59 -3.36 22.78 -2.33
CA GLY A 59 -4.37 22.06 -1.57
C GLY A 59 -5.17 21.08 -2.43
N VAL A 60 -6.23 20.55 -1.84
CA VAL A 60 -7.12 19.54 -2.44
C VAL A 60 -8.57 19.95 -2.32
N GLU A 61 -9.36 19.55 -3.31
CA GLU A 61 -10.83 19.64 -3.25
C GLU A 61 -11.35 18.35 -2.61
N VAL A 62 -12.27 18.51 -1.66
CA VAL A 62 -12.86 17.41 -0.91
C VAL A 62 -14.38 17.44 -0.97
N GLU A 63 -15.01 16.29 -0.80
CA GLU A 63 -16.44 16.16 -0.54
C GLU A 63 -16.63 15.30 0.72
N ASN A 64 -17.44 15.80 1.66
CA ASN A 64 -17.90 15.04 2.82
C ASN A 64 -19.32 15.45 3.20
N LYS A 65 -19.78 15.08 4.40
CA LYS A 65 -21.14 15.41 4.88
C LYS A 65 -21.44 16.92 4.92
N SER A 66 -20.41 17.76 4.92
CA SER A 66 -20.53 19.23 4.86
C SER A 66 -20.64 19.77 3.43
N GLY A 67 -20.59 18.90 2.42
CA GLY A 67 -20.56 19.23 1.00
C GLY A 67 -19.14 19.35 0.44
N ARG A 68 -19.02 20.04 -0.70
CA ARG A 68 -17.72 20.33 -1.32
C ARG A 68 -16.96 21.42 -0.58
N GLY A 69 -15.67 21.17 -0.39
CA GLY A 69 -14.75 22.10 0.27
C GLY A 69 -13.36 22.09 -0.35
N PHE A 70 -12.54 23.01 0.14
CA PHE A 70 -11.13 23.14 -0.23
C PHE A 70 -10.28 23.10 1.04
N VAL A 71 -9.31 22.18 1.07
CA VAL A 71 -8.32 22.08 2.15
C VAL A 71 -6.99 22.60 1.61
N SER A 72 -6.58 23.78 2.07
CA SER A 72 -5.30 24.39 1.70
C SER A 72 -4.14 23.75 2.46
N ALA A 73 -3.00 23.57 1.80
CA ALA A 73 -1.78 23.05 2.43
C ALA A 73 -0.52 23.67 1.83
N LYS A 74 0.55 23.76 2.64
CA LYS A 74 1.88 24.19 2.15
C LYS A 74 2.60 23.11 1.36
N CYS A 75 2.32 21.86 1.69
CA CYS A 75 2.81 20.63 1.06
C CYS A 75 1.71 19.56 1.15
N VAL A 76 1.59 18.71 0.13
CA VAL A 76 0.63 17.61 0.08
C VAL A 76 1.40 16.29 -0.10
N ILE A 77 1.04 15.26 0.65
CA ILE A 77 1.55 13.90 0.48
C ILE A 77 0.42 13.04 -0.07
N ASP A 78 0.58 12.53 -1.30
CA ASP A 78 -0.33 11.56 -1.91
C ASP A 78 -0.01 10.16 -1.38
N ALA A 79 -0.82 9.73 -0.42
CA ALA A 79 -0.84 8.37 0.11
C ALA A 79 -2.17 7.66 -0.23
N THR A 80 -2.83 8.05 -1.32
CA THR A 80 -4.13 7.47 -1.74
C THR A 80 -4.03 6.00 -2.14
N GLY A 81 -2.83 5.55 -2.47
CA GLY A 81 -2.59 4.28 -3.12
C GLY A 81 -2.81 4.32 -4.62
N ASP A 82 -3.68 5.17 -5.15
CA ASP A 82 -4.02 5.20 -6.57
C ASP A 82 -3.40 6.40 -7.30
N ALA A 83 -2.54 7.15 -6.60
CA ALA A 83 -1.91 8.39 -7.04
C ALA A 83 -2.93 9.42 -7.55
N ASP A 84 -4.11 9.44 -6.92
CA ASP A 84 -5.25 10.25 -7.38
C ASP A 84 -5.01 11.74 -7.17
N VAL A 85 -4.36 12.14 -6.07
CA VAL A 85 -4.00 13.56 -5.85
C VAL A 85 -3.00 14.01 -6.91
N ALA A 86 -1.99 13.20 -7.20
CA ALA A 86 -1.00 13.49 -8.23
C ALA A 86 -1.61 13.56 -9.63
N TYR A 87 -2.50 12.62 -9.94
CA TYR A 87 -3.29 12.62 -11.18
C TYR A 87 -4.10 13.91 -11.33
N HIS A 88 -4.88 14.28 -10.30
CA HIS A 88 -5.67 15.50 -10.30
C HIS A 88 -4.83 16.77 -10.38
N ALA A 89 -3.62 16.76 -9.81
CA ALA A 89 -2.68 17.87 -9.90
C ALA A 89 -2.04 18.02 -11.30
N GLY A 90 -2.25 17.06 -12.20
CA GLY A 90 -1.65 17.04 -13.54
C GLY A 90 -0.21 16.52 -13.56
N ALA A 91 0.23 15.83 -12.51
CA ALA A 91 1.53 15.16 -12.50
C ALA A 91 1.54 14.03 -13.55
N PRO A 92 2.65 13.83 -14.30
CA PRO A 92 2.78 12.66 -15.16
C PRO A 92 2.69 11.37 -14.35
N TYR A 93 1.98 10.37 -14.88
CA TYR A 93 1.71 9.11 -14.20
C TYR A 93 1.83 7.91 -15.16
N VAL A 94 1.89 6.71 -14.59
CA VAL A 94 1.87 5.44 -15.33
C VAL A 94 0.77 4.56 -14.76
N GLU A 95 -0.02 3.93 -15.64
CA GLU A 95 -1.07 2.99 -15.26
C GLU A 95 -0.59 1.54 -15.37
N GLN A 96 -1.09 0.68 -14.49
CA GLN A 96 -0.86 -0.76 -14.54
C GLN A 96 -2.17 -1.54 -14.36
N ASP A 97 -2.25 -2.64 -15.09
CA ASP A 97 -3.37 -3.55 -15.07
C ASP A 97 -3.32 -4.51 -13.87
N ASN A 98 -4.47 -5.11 -13.56
CA ASN A 98 -4.66 -6.03 -12.46
C ASN A 98 -5.47 -7.23 -12.92
N TRP A 99 -5.09 -8.38 -12.38
CA TRP A 99 -5.95 -9.54 -12.41
C TRP A 99 -7.12 -9.39 -11.44
N LEU A 100 -8.28 -9.93 -11.83
CA LEU A 100 -9.44 -9.98 -10.95
C LEU A 100 -9.13 -10.85 -9.73
N SER A 101 -9.29 -10.27 -8.55
CA SER A 101 -9.23 -11.01 -7.28
C SER A 101 -10.11 -10.37 -6.23
N ILE A 102 -10.63 -11.19 -5.33
CA ILE A 102 -11.43 -10.75 -4.20
C ILE A 102 -10.99 -11.47 -2.94
N TRP A 103 -10.71 -10.68 -1.90
CA TRP A 103 -10.43 -11.13 -0.55
C TRP A 103 -11.61 -10.72 0.32
N ALA A 104 -12.23 -11.65 1.04
CA ALA A 104 -13.35 -11.35 1.93
C ALA A 104 -13.21 -12.08 3.25
N MET A 105 -13.50 -11.38 4.35
CA MET A 105 -13.56 -11.99 5.67
C MET A 105 -14.70 -13.01 5.71
N GLU A 106 -14.40 -14.23 6.14
CA GLU A 106 -15.33 -15.36 6.13
C GLU A 106 -15.51 -15.90 7.55
N ALA A 107 -16.76 -16.07 7.96
CA ALA A 107 -17.12 -16.86 9.12
C ALA A 107 -17.22 -18.32 8.71
N SER A 108 -16.65 -19.21 9.52
CA SER A 108 -16.68 -20.64 9.28
C SER A 108 -16.75 -21.41 10.61
N LEU A 109 -17.73 -22.29 10.73
CA LEU A 109 -17.86 -23.21 11.86
C LEU A 109 -16.66 -24.17 11.94
N ASP A 110 -16.10 -24.56 10.81
CA ASP A 110 -14.90 -25.40 10.76
C ASP A 110 -13.70 -24.66 11.34
N SER A 111 -13.51 -23.39 10.96
CA SER A 111 -12.46 -22.54 11.53
C SER A 111 -12.65 -22.33 13.03
N ALA A 112 -13.89 -22.11 13.48
CA ALA A 112 -14.20 -21.97 14.89
C ALA A 112 -13.87 -23.23 15.71
N ARG A 113 -14.26 -24.41 15.21
CA ARG A 113 -13.93 -25.71 15.84
C ARG A 113 -12.42 -25.92 15.94
N GLN A 114 -11.68 -25.62 14.88
CA GLN A 114 -10.22 -25.73 14.89
C GLN A 114 -9.59 -24.74 15.86
N SER A 115 -10.09 -23.50 15.93
CA SER A 115 -9.62 -22.51 16.89
C SER A 115 -9.81 -22.95 18.34
N VAL A 116 -10.95 -23.58 18.68
CA VAL A 116 -11.18 -24.16 20.00
C VAL A 116 -10.21 -25.31 20.27
N ALA A 117 -10.05 -26.23 19.30
CA ALA A 117 -9.16 -27.38 19.44
C ALA A 117 -7.68 -26.99 19.63
N GLU A 118 -7.24 -25.91 18.99
CA GLU A 118 -5.87 -25.38 19.06
C GLU A 118 -5.66 -24.36 20.18
N ASN A 119 -6.71 -24.02 20.93
CA ASN A 119 -6.72 -22.93 21.91
C ASN A 119 -6.14 -21.61 21.33
N SER A 120 -6.53 -21.28 20.10
CA SER A 120 -5.92 -20.20 19.31
C SER A 120 -6.94 -19.53 18.38
N GLY A 121 -7.10 -18.21 18.53
CA GLY A 121 -7.97 -17.39 17.66
C GLY A 121 -7.43 -17.16 16.24
N LYS A 122 -6.22 -17.63 15.90
CA LYS A 122 -5.56 -17.34 14.61
C LYS A 122 -6.43 -17.71 13.39
N LYS A 123 -7.21 -18.79 13.49
CA LYS A 123 -8.08 -19.28 12.40
C LYS A 123 -9.40 -18.53 12.28
N LEU A 124 -9.77 -17.72 13.27
CA LEU A 124 -10.95 -16.86 13.20
C LEU A 124 -10.72 -15.66 12.27
N ASN A 125 -9.48 -15.19 12.13
CA ASN A 125 -9.11 -14.12 11.21
C ASN A 125 -8.85 -14.67 9.79
N PHE A 126 -9.80 -15.46 9.27
CA PHE A 126 -9.66 -16.09 7.97
C PHE A 126 -10.22 -15.20 6.85
N CYS A 127 -9.43 -15.08 5.78
CA CYS A 127 -9.79 -14.34 4.59
C CYS A 127 -9.92 -15.29 3.40
N ARG A 128 -11.12 -15.37 2.82
CA ARG A 128 -11.39 -16.10 1.59
C ARG A 128 -10.82 -15.33 0.41
N ILE A 129 -9.85 -15.94 -0.28
CA ILE A 129 -9.23 -15.38 -1.48
C ILE A 129 -9.75 -16.14 -2.71
N LEU A 130 -10.28 -15.42 -3.69
CA LEU A 130 -10.72 -15.95 -4.99
C LEU A 130 -10.15 -15.10 -6.13
N GLY A 131 -10.09 -15.66 -7.33
CA GLY A 131 -9.51 -15.01 -8.49
C GLY A 131 -8.06 -15.40 -8.71
N ALA A 132 -7.31 -14.52 -9.34
CA ALA A 132 -5.94 -14.78 -9.74
C ALA A 132 -4.90 -14.10 -8.84
N SER A 133 -3.70 -14.65 -8.83
CA SER A 133 -2.52 -14.01 -8.25
C SER A 133 -2.11 -12.77 -9.06
N ASN A 134 -1.15 -12.00 -8.55
CA ASN A 134 -0.51 -10.91 -9.30
C ASN A 134 0.15 -11.39 -10.60
N THR A 135 0.65 -12.63 -10.64
CA THR A 135 1.21 -13.27 -11.85
C THR A 135 0.16 -13.89 -12.78
N GLY A 136 -1.13 -13.82 -12.44
CA GLY A 136 -2.21 -14.42 -13.22
C GLY A 136 -2.45 -15.91 -12.95
N SER A 137 -1.74 -16.50 -11.99
CA SER A 137 -2.00 -17.87 -11.56
C SER A 137 -3.43 -17.99 -11.03
N GLY A 138 -4.18 -18.97 -11.53
CA GLY A 138 -5.61 -19.15 -11.21
C GLY A 138 -6.56 -18.33 -12.08
N ALA A 139 -6.07 -17.51 -13.03
CA ALA A 139 -6.94 -16.81 -13.97
C ALA A 139 -7.53 -17.77 -15.01
N PRO A 140 -8.87 -17.80 -15.20
CA PRO A 140 -9.48 -18.47 -16.34
C PRO A 140 -8.94 -17.95 -17.68
N LYS A 141 -8.89 -18.82 -18.69
CA LYS A 141 -8.47 -18.44 -20.04
C LYS A 141 -9.36 -17.31 -20.58
N GLY A 142 -8.75 -16.24 -21.07
CA GLY A 142 -9.45 -15.08 -21.61
C GLY A 142 -10.02 -14.14 -20.56
N MET A 143 -9.70 -14.32 -19.28
CA MET A 143 -10.01 -13.33 -18.25
C MET A 143 -9.35 -12.00 -18.62
N ARG A 144 -10.17 -10.95 -18.76
CA ARG A 144 -9.65 -9.60 -18.95
C ARG A 144 -8.96 -9.11 -17.68
N LYS A 145 -8.04 -8.18 -17.84
CA LYS A 145 -7.47 -7.41 -16.74
C LYS A 145 -8.20 -6.07 -16.58
N PHE A 146 -7.99 -5.44 -15.43
CA PHE A 146 -8.65 -4.19 -15.02
C PHE A 146 -7.59 -3.17 -14.60
N TYR A 147 -7.76 -1.91 -14.98
CA TYR A 147 -6.82 -0.84 -14.62
C TYR A 147 -7.25 -0.13 -13.34
N GLY A 148 -8.55 -0.08 -13.04
CA GLY A 148 -9.06 0.57 -11.84
C GLY A 148 -9.00 2.10 -11.86
N THR A 149 -8.72 2.70 -13.02
CA THR A 149 -8.52 4.15 -13.17
C THR A 149 -9.77 4.91 -13.64
N ASN A 150 -10.88 4.20 -13.85
CA ASN A 150 -12.19 4.81 -14.13
C ASN A 150 -13.32 4.09 -13.39
N GLY A 151 -14.39 4.82 -13.05
CA GLY A 151 -15.48 4.31 -12.21
C GLY A 151 -16.24 3.11 -12.79
N LYS A 152 -16.32 2.97 -14.12
CA LYS A 152 -16.98 1.82 -14.75
C LYS A 152 -16.16 0.55 -14.59
N ASP A 153 -14.85 0.63 -14.81
CA ASP A 153 -13.93 -0.49 -14.65
C ASP A 153 -13.84 -0.94 -13.19
N VAL A 154 -13.81 0.00 -12.24
CA VAL A 154 -13.90 -0.28 -10.79
C VAL A 154 -15.20 -1.01 -10.44
N SER A 155 -16.34 -0.53 -10.96
CA SER A 155 -17.64 -1.15 -10.70
C SER A 155 -17.73 -2.58 -11.25
N GLU A 156 -17.21 -2.80 -12.46
CA GLU A 156 -17.16 -4.12 -13.09
C GLU A 156 -16.24 -5.08 -12.31
N PHE A 157 -15.08 -4.62 -11.87
CA PHE A 157 -14.18 -5.40 -11.01
C PHE A 157 -14.89 -5.86 -9.73
N VAL A 158 -15.58 -4.95 -9.04
CA VAL A 158 -16.29 -5.26 -7.79
C VAL A 158 -17.45 -6.22 -8.02
N ILE A 159 -18.24 -6.03 -9.08
CA ILE A 159 -19.38 -6.89 -9.41
C ILE A 159 -18.91 -8.31 -9.77
N GLU A 160 -17.88 -8.44 -10.61
CA GLU A 160 -17.36 -9.75 -11.00
C GLU A 160 -16.69 -10.45 -9.80
N GLY A 161 -15.95 -9.74 -8.95
CA GLY A 161 -15.43 -10.31 -7.70
C GLY A 161 -16.55 -10.82 -6.78
N ARG A 162 -17.62 -10.04 -6.59
CA ARG A 162 -18.79 -10.47 -5.78
C ARG A 162 -19.50 -11.68 -6.39
N LYS A 163 -19.55 -11.78 -7.71
CA LYS A 163 -20.06 -12.97 -8.41
C LYS A 163 -19.22 -14.20 -8.08
N MET A 164 -17.88 -14.09 -8.06
CA MET A 164 -17.01 -15.21 -7.65
C MET A 164 -17.31 -15.69 -6.23
N LEU A 165 -17.47 -14.77 -5.27
CA LEU A 165 -17.88 -15.13 -3.90
C LEU A 165 -19.23 -15.82 -3.87
N ARG A 166 -20.23 -15.27 -4.58
CA ARG A 166 -21.57 -15.85 -4.63
C ARG A 166 -21.56 -17.28 -5.18
N GLU A 167 -20.83 -17.54 -6.27
CA GLU A 167 -20.71 -18.88 -6.83
C GLU A 167 -19.95 -19.84 -5.92
N PHE A 168 -18.92 -19.35 -5.21
CA PHE A 168 -18.23 -20.13 -4.17
C PHE A 168 -19.22 -20.59 -3.08
N TYR A 169 -19.94 -19.68 -2.43
CA TYR A 169 -20.85 -20.05 -1.35
C TYR A 169 -22.03 -20.90 -1.84
N LYS A 170 -22.55 -20.64 -3.05
CA LYS A 170 -23.57 -21.47 -3.68
C LYS A 170 -23.14 -22.93 -3.84
N ARG A 171 -21.85 -23.18 -4.05
CA ARG A 171 -21.26 -24.53 -4.10
C ARG A 171 -20.97 -25.10 -2.72
N GLU A 172 -20.36 -24.32 -1.83
CA GLU A 172 -19.82 -24.82 -0.56
C GLU A 172 -20.87 -25.04 0.54
N GLN A 173 -21.91 -24.20 0.58
CA GLN A 173 -22.92 -24.28 1.63
C GLN A 173 -23.74 -25.59 1.55
N PRO A 174 -24.22 -26.05 0.38
CA PRO A 174 -24.94 -27.33 0.29
C PRO A 174 -24.14 -28.55 0.76
N LEU A 175 -22.81 -28.53 0.62
CA LEU A 175 -21.92 -29.62 1.06
C LEU A 175 -21.93 -29.82 2.58
N ARG A 176 -22.40 -28.83 3.33
CA ARG A 176 -22.52 -28.85 4.80
C ARG A 176 -23.94 -29.21 5.26
N GLY A 177 -24.80 -29.66 4.36
CA GLY A 177 -26.17 -30.03 4.65
C GLY A 177 -27.09 -28.82 4.82
N LYS A 178 -28.21 -29.03 5.51
CA LYS A 178 -29.31 -28.05 5.63
C LYS A 178 -28.89 -26.72 6.27
N ASP A 179 -27.90 -26.75 7.16
CA ASP A 179 -27.47 -25.60 7.96
C ASP A 179 -26.24 -24.90 7.36
N GLY A 180 -25.76 -25.33 6.19
CA GLY A 180 -24.50 -24.83 5.62
C GLY A 180 -24.43 -23.31 5.39
N ARG A 181 -25.58 -22.64 5.22
CA ARG A 181 -25.66 -21.18 5.15
C ARG A 181 -25.30 -20.48 6.47
N ASN A 182 -25.54 -21.15 7.59
CA ASN A 182 -25.17 -20.70 8.94
C ASN A 182 -23.76 -21.15 9.31
N ASP A 183 -23.21 -22.14 8.61
CA ASP A 183 -21.88 -22.69 8.91
C ASP A 183 -20.75 -21.97 8.17
N ILE A 184 -21.00 -21.41 6.98
CA ILE A 184 -19.98 -20.70 6.21
C ILE A 184 -20.59 -19.55 5.38
N TYR A 185 -20.11 -18.32 5.60
CA TYR A 185 -20.62 -17.12 4.94
C TYR A 185 -19.63 -15.95 5.02
N PRO A 186 -19.68 -14.97 4.09
CA PRO A 186 -18.87 -13.78 4.20
C PRO A 186 -19.43 -12.89 5.30
N ILE A 187 -18.58 -12.41 6.21
CA ILE A 187 -18.98 -11.53 7.32
C ILE A 187 -19.31 -10.14 6.77
N ALA A 188 -18.44 -9.64 5.90
CA ALA A 188 -18.58 -8.36 5.25
C ALA A 188 -18.02 -8.44 3.84
N LEU A 189 -18.60 -7.66 2.94
CA LEU A 189 -17.96 -7.39 1.65
C LEU A 189 -16.80 -6.42 1.86
N PRO A 190 -15.76 -6.49 1.01
CA PRO A 190 -14.65 -5.54 1.07
C PRO A 190 -15.14 -4.10 0.91
N SER A 191 -14.63 -3.21 1.75
CA SER A 191 -15.00 -1.79 1.77
C SER A 191 -14.46 -1.01 0.56
N MET A 192 -13.47 -1.56 -0.15
CA MET A 192 -12.84 -0.97 -1.33
C MET A 192 -12.67 -1.99 -2.45
N ALA A 193 -12.49 -1.50 -3.67
CA ALA A 193 -12.03 -2.33 -4.77
C ALA A 193 -10.58 -2.76 -4.54
N GLN A 194 -10.28 -4.03 -4.79
CA GLN A 194 -9.03 -4.66 -4.34
C GLN A 194 -7.99 -4.70 -5.46
N PHE A 195 -7.76 -3.54 -6.06
CA PHE A 195 -6.65 -3.34 -6.99
C PHE A 195 -5.32 -3.39 -6.21
N ARG A 196 -4.31 -4.02 -6.80
CA ARG A 196 -2.96 -4.10 -6.24
C ARG A 196 -2.13 -2.89 -6.65
N THR A 197 -2.18 -2.57 -7.94
CA THR A 197 -1.57 -1.41 -8.57
C THR A 197 -2.65 -0.70 -9.39
N THR A 198 -2.53 0.59 -9.63
CA THR A 198 -3.44 1.31 -10.54
C THR A 198 -2.62 2.37 -11.24
N ARG A 199 -2.42 3.52 -10.60
CA ARG A 199 -1.44 4.53 -11.01
C ARG A 199 -0.31 4.61 -10.02
N ARG A 200 0.83 5.01 -10.55
CA ARG A 200 1.92 5.62 -9.82
C ARG A 200 2.29 6.93 -10.49
N ILE A 201 3.02 7.78 -9.78
CA ILE A 201 3.68 8.91 -10.43
C ILE A 201 4.77 8.42 -11.39
N ASN A 202 5.02 9.21 -12.42
CA ASN A 202 6.31 9.23 -13.09
C ASN A 202 7.17 10.27 -12.34
N GLY A 203 7.91 9.77 -11.36
CA GLY A 203 8.77 10.58 -10.49
C GLY A 203 10.02 11.08 -11.20
N ILE A 204 10.78 11.94 -10.54
CA ILE A 204 12.07 12.43 -11.05
C ILE A 204 13.03 11.26 -11.30
N LYS A 205 12.98 10.23 -10.46
CA LYS A 205 13.58 8.92 -10.69
C LYS A 205 12.51 7.83 -10.68
N THR A 206 12.81 6.67 -11.26
CA THR A 206 11.95 5.48 -11.21
C THR A 206 12.81 4.28 -10.82
N ILE A 207 12.37 3.54 -9.81
CA ILE A 207 13.01 2.29 -9.36
C ILE A 207 12.60 1.17 -10.31
N LYS A 208 13.56 0.50 -10.94
CA LYS A 208 13.31 -0.54 -11.95
C LYS A 208 13.57 -1.93 -11.41
N SER A 209 13.04 -2.98 -12.04
CA SER A 209 13.29 -4.38 -11.62
C SER A 209 14.78 -4.76 -11.55
N ASP A 210 15.67 -4.08 -12.27
CA ASP A 210 17.10 -4.39 -12.24
C ASP A 210 17.87 -3.61 -11.16
N ASP A 211 17.23 -2.73 -10.39
CA ASP A 211 17.89 -1.93 -9.34
C ASP A 211 18.04 -2.66 -7.99
N ASN A 212 17.63 -3.93 -7.92
CA ASN A 212 17.88 -4.79 -6.78
C ASN A 212 19.38 -4.84 -6.47
N GLY A 213 19.74 -4.58 -5.21
CA GLY A 213 21.14 -4.63 -4.79
C GLY A 213 22.00 -3.47 -5.29
N LYS A 214 21.42 -2.46 -5.95
CA LYS A 214 22.17 -1.28 -6.44
C LYS A 214 22.08 -0.12 -5.45
N HIS A 215 23.14 0.69 -5.46
CA HIS A 215 23.22 1.93 -4.69
C HIS A 215 22.68 3.13 -5.47
N PHE A 216 22.06 4.07 -4.76
CA PHE A 216 21.64 5.39 -5.19
C PHE A 216 22.23 6.46 -4.27
N ASP A 217 22.89 7.47 -4.84
CA ASP A 217 23.43 8.62 -4.07
C ASP A 217 22.36 9.35 -3.23
N ASP A 218 21.11 9.32 -3.70
CA ASP A 218 19.94 9.91 -3.05
C ASP A 218 19.09 8.89 -2.27
N CYS A 219 19.67 7.76 -1.85
CA CYS A 219 18.99 6.77 -1.03
C CYS A 219 18.49 7.39 0.29
N VAL A 220 17.21 7.17 0.60
CA VAL A 220 16.54 7.64 1.82
C VAL A 220 15.93 6.50 2.64
N GLY A 221 16.18 5.26 2.24
CA GLY A 221 15.74 4.09 2.99
C GLY A 221 15.94 2.80 2.20
N MET A 222 15.73 1.68 2.87
CA MET A 222 15.92 0.35 2.29
C MET A 222 14.72 -0.55 2.56
N VAL A 223 14.34 -1.32 1.55
CA VAL A 223 13.22 -2.25 1.59
C VAL A 223 13.72 -3.64 1.21
N ALA A 224 13.45 -4.63 2.06
CA ALA A 224 13.69 -6.03 1.73
C ALA A 224 12.46 -6.62 1.03
N ASP A 225 12.70 -7.48 0.02
CA ASP A 225 11.64 -8.20 -0.65
C ASP A 225 10.95 -9.20 0.31
N TRP A 226 9.63 -9.11 0.36
CA TRP A 226 8.78 -10.00 1.14
C TRP A 226 8.60 -11.37 0.47
N TRP A 227 8.93 -11.52 -0.83
CA TRP A 227 8.79 -12.76 -1.59
C TRP A 227 10.02 -13.66 -1.46
N SER A 228 11.20 -13.20 -1.88
CA SER A 228 12.45 -13.98 -1.86
C SER A 228 13.17 -13.89 -0.52
N GLY A 229 13.01 -12.77 0.20
CA GLY A 229 13.72 -12.48 1.46
C GLY A 229 15.21 -12.24 1.28
N ARG A 230 15.69 -12.20 0.04
CA ARG A 230 17.10 -12.03 -0.32
C ARG A 230 17.37 -10.69 -0.98
N ASP A 231 16.39 -10.21 -1.73
CA ASP A 231 16.51 -8.99 -2.52
C ASP A 231 16.28 -7.77 -1.65
N ILE A 232 17.13 -6.77 -1.83
CA ILE A 232 17.12 -5.55 -1.02
C ILE A 232 17.23 -4.37 -1.98
N TRP A 233 16.36 -3.40 -1.74
CA TRP A 233 16.11 -2.28 -2.61
C TRP A 233 16.38 -1.00 -1.86
N GLU A 234 17.30 -0.19 -2.36
CA GLU A 234 17.37 1.20 -1.93
C GLU A 234 16.20 2.00 -2.52
N VAL A 235 15.69 2.94 -1.72
CA VAL A 235 14.61 3.84 -2.11
C VAL A 235 15.23 5.22 -2.38
N PRO A 236 15.42 5.63 -3.64
CA PRO A 236 15.90 6.97 -3.97
C PRO A 236 14.83 8.02 -3.65
N TYR A 237 15.24 9.14 -3.06
CA TYR A 237 14.35 10.24 -2.67
C TYR A 237 13.49 10.72 -3.83
N TYR A 238 14.11 10.84 -5.01
CA TYR A 238 13.45 11.35 -6.21
C TYR A 238 12.42 10.38 -6.82
N ALA A 239 12.26 9.16 -6.30
CA ALA A 239 11.13 8.30 -6.63
C ALA A 239 9.84 8.70 -5.91
N LEU A 240 9.94 9.43 -4.78
CA LEU A 240 8.78 9.96 -4.04
C LEU A 240 8.33 11.32 -4.57
N VAL A 241 9.12 11.96 -5.44
CA VAL A 241 8.87 13.33 -5.92
C VAL A 241 8.33 13.28 -7.36
N PRO A 242 7.08 13.72 -7.61
CA PRO A 242 6.51 13.78 -8.96
C PRO A 242 7.21 14.81 -9.83
N GLN A 243 7.25 14.55 -11.13
CA GLN A 243 7.68 15.56 -12.09
C GLN A 243 6.63 16.68 -12.23
N LYS A 244 7.09 17.89 -12.59
CA LYS A 244 6.29 19.07 -12.98
C LYS A 244 5.44 19.72 -11.89
N ILE A 245 5.12 19.04 -10.80
CA ILE A 245 4.28 19.57 -9.71
C ILE A 245 5.11 19.71 -8.43
N LYS A 246 5.34 20.96 -8.03
CA LYS A 246 6.02 21.34 -6.80
C LYS A 246 5.08 21.29 -5.60
N GLY A 247 5.64 21.06 -4.42
CA GLY A 247 4.88 20.99 -3.16
C GLY A 247 4.07 19.70 -2.99
N LEU A 248 4.28 18.71 -3.85
CA LEU A 248 3.66 17.40 -3.81
C LEU A 248 4.73 16.33 -3.58
N MET A 249 4.43 15.36 -2.73
CA MET A 249 5.18 14.09 -2.61
C MET A 249 4.21 12.92 -2.71
N THR A 250 4.72 11.72 -2.92
CA THR A 250 3.95 10.49 -2.83
C THR A 250 4.57 9.50 -1.85
N ALA A 251 3.76 8.62 -1.30
CA ALA A 251 4.18 7.56 -0.40
C ALA A 251 3.50 6.22 -0.71
N GLY A 252 4.11 5.13 -0.25
CA GLY A 252 3.64 3.77 -0.48
C GLY A 252 3.59 3.43 -1.97
N ARG A 253 2.50 2.78 -2.39
CA ARG A 253 2.40 2.26 -3.77
C ARG A 253 2.28 3.35 -4.85
N CYS A 254 2.10 4.62 -4.46
CA CYS A 254 2.03 5.75 -5.39
C CYS A 254 3.40 6.18 -5.92
N ILE A 255 4.50 5.77 -5.27
CA ILE A 255 5.86 6.19 -5.67
C ILE A 255 6.26 5.66 -7.03
N SER A 256 7.30 6.25 -7.61
CA SER A 256 7.80 5.89 -8.92
C SER A 256 8.64 4.59 -8.89
N SER A 257 7.97 3.45 -9.04
CA SER A 257 8.59 2.12 -9.16
C SER A 257 7.91 1.29 -10.24
N GLU A 258 8.63 0.41 -10.93
CA GLU A 258 8.06 -0.43 -11.99
C GLU A 258 8.47 -1.91 -11.89
N GLY A 259 7.72 -2.76 -12.58
CA GLY A 259 7.97 -4.20 -12.61
C GLY A 259 7.96 -4.82 -11.21
N GLU A 260 8.98 -5.60 -10.90
CA GLU A 260 9.11 -6.28 -9.60
C GLU A 260 9.32 -5.29 -8.46
N ALA A 261 10.01 -4.17 -8.71
CA ALA A 261 10.19 -3.13 -7.70
C ALA A 261 8.84 -2.58 -7.23
N TRP A 262 7.85 -2.43 -8.11
CA TRP A 262 6.54 -1.94 -7.69
C TRP A 262 5.79 -2.94 -6.80
N GLU A 263 5.93 -4.25 -7.06
CA GLU A 263 5.35 -5.30 -6.21
C GLU A 263 5.98 -5.32 -4.81
N VAL A 264 7.25 -4.93 -4.68
CA VAL A 264 7.96 -4.77 -3.40
C VAL A 264 7.62 -3.43 -2.74
N MET A 265 7.53 -2.34 -3.49
CA MET A 265 7.28 -1.00 -2.92
C MET A 265 5.84 -0.77 -2.49
N ARG A 266 4.89 -1.61 -2.94
CA ARG A 266 3.46 -1.45 -2.59
C ARG A 266 3.04 -2.11 -1.28
N VAL A 267 3.90 -2.86 -0.60
CA VAL A 267 3.53 -3.57 0.64
C VAL A 267 3.72 -2.71 1.88
N ILE A 268 3.22 -3.22 3.02
CA ILE A 268 3.09 -2.47 4.28
C ILE A 268 4.43 -1.91 4.76
N GLN A 269 5.53 -2.69 4.69
CA GLN A 269 6.83 -2.21 5.17
C GLN A 269 7.29 -0.98 4.38
N SER A 270 7.23 -1.05 3.06
CA SER A 270 7.60 0.01 2.13
C SER A 270 6.71 1.24 2.29
N ALA A 271 5.41 1.04 2.49
CA ALA A 271 4.46 2.12 2.72
C ALA A 271 4.73 2.89 4.03
N VAL A 272 5.05 2.18 5.11
CA VAL A 272 5.43 2.82 6.39
C VAL A 272 6.74 3.58 6.23
N LEU A 273 7.76 2.96 5.64
CA LEU A 273 9.08 3.58 5.41
C LEU A 273 8.96 4.87 4.60
N THR A 274 8.31 4.80 3.44
CA THR A 274 8.15 5.96 2.54
C THR A 274 7.21 7.02 3.10
N GLY A 275 6.21 6.63 3.91
CA GLY A 275 5.36 7.56 4.64
C GLY A 275 6.14 8.40 5.65
N GLU A 276 7.02 7.78 6.43
CA GLU A 276 7.88 8.49 7.38
C GLU A 276 8.86 9.45 6.66
N ILE A 277 9.50 8.96 5.58
CA ILE A 277 10.39 9.78 4.74
C ILE A 277 9.65 11.00 4.18
N ALA A 278 8.48 10.79 3.57
CA ALA A 278 7.68 11.87 2.99
C ALA A 278 7.23 12.88 4.05
N GLY A 279 6.86 12.42 5.25
CA GLY A 279 6.49 13.28 6.38
C GLY A 279 7.65 14.17 6.84
N ILE A 280 8.84 13.59 7.02
CA ILE A 280 10.06 14.32 7.44
C ILE A 280 10.46 15.33 6.36
N ALA A 281 10.53 14.90 5.09
CA ALA A 281 10.89 15.77 3.97
C ALA A 281 9.90 16.93 3.80
N SER A 282 8.59 16.66 3.94
CA SER A 282 7.55 17.70 3.90
C SER A 282 7.73 18.72 5.02
N ALA A 283 7.93 18.27 6.26
CA ALA A 283 8.16 19.15 7.40
C ALA A 283 9.45 19.98 7.24
N MET A 284 10.52 19.38 6.72
CA MET A 284 11.77 20.06 6.40
C MET A 284 11.56 21.14 5.33
N SER A 285 10.86 20.83 4.24
CA SER A 285 10.60 21.79 3.16
C SER A 285 9.82 23.01 3.65
N ILE A 286 8.84 22.80 4.55
CA ILE A 286 8.04 23.88 5.15
C ILE A 286 8.88 24.77 6.06
N LYS A 287 9.78 24.17 6.87
CA LYS A 287 10.69 24.93 7.75
C LYS A 287 11.69 25.79 6.98
N LEU A 288 12.13 25.31 5.82
CA LEU A 288 13.06 26.00 4.93
C LEU A 288 12.38 26.95 3.94
N ASP A 289 11.06 27.14 4.04
CA ASP A 289 10.24 27.92 3.10
C ASP A 289 10.47 27.55 1.62
N THR A 290 10.59 26.26 1.36
CA THR A 290 10.84 25.68 0.03
C THR A 290 9.80 24.60 -0.30
N THR A 291 10.05 23.81 -1.33
CA THR A 291 9.24 22.65 -1.72
C THR A 291 10.05 21.35 -1.68
N PRO A 292 9.41 20.18 -1.56
CA PRO A 292 10.12 18.90 -1.46
C PRO A 292 11.07 18.60 -2.62
N ASP A 293 10.78 19.09 -3.81
CA ASP A 293 11.65 18.96 -4.99
C ASP A 293 12.95 19.77 -4.90
N MET A 294 13.06 20.68 -3.93
CA MET A 294 14.16 21.64 -3.77
C MET A 294 14.94 21.47 -2.46
N ILE A 295 14.64 20.46 -1.63
CA ILE A 295 15.43 20.21 -0.42
C ILE A 295 16.78 19.55 -0.77
N ASP A 296 17.81 19.79 0.04
CA ASP A 296 19.05 19.03 -0.06
C ASP A 296 18.84 17.64 0.55
N VAL A 297 19.01 16.60 -0.28
CA VAL A 297 18.84 15.20 0.15
C VAL A 297 19.85 14.84 1.23
N LYS A 298 21.02 15.47 1.29
CA LYS A 298 22.03 15.19 2.34
C LYS A 298 21.54 15.57 3.73
N ASP A 299 20.84 16.69 3.84
CA ASP A 299 20.25 17.13 5.11
C ASP A 299 19.15 16.15 5.55
N LEU A 300 18.33 15.67 4.60
CA LEU A 300 17.35 14.63 4.86
C LEU A 300 18.00 13.30 5.29
N GLN A 301 19.05 12.87 4.59
CA GLN A 301 19.81 11.66 4.91
C GLN A 301 20.45 11.73 6.31
N ALA A 302 20.92 12.91 6.74
CA ALA A 302 21.43 13.11 8.09
C ALA A 302 20.34 12.87 9.15
N ILE A 303 19.15 13.46 8.97
CA ILE A 303 18.01 13.26 9.86
C ILE A 303 17.57 11.78 9.88
N LEU A 304 17.51 11.13 8.73
CA LEU A 304 17.12 9.73 8.62
C LEU A 304 18.16 8.79 9.26
N SER A 305 19.45 9.09 9.11
CA SER A 305 20.53 8.33 9.75
C SER A 305 20.45 8.42 11.28
N GLU A 306 20.17 9.60 11.84
CA GLU A 306 19.96 9.78 13.28
C GLU A 306 18.77 8.96 13.81
N LYS A 307 17.76 8.74 12.95
CA LYS A 307 16.60 7.87 13.23
C LYS A 307 16.86 6.38 13.01
N GLY A 308 18.06 6.01 12.58
CA GLY A 308 18.47 4.61 12.37
C GLY A 308 18.07 4.03 11.02
N PHE A 309 17.72 4.86 10.02
CA PHE A 309 17.49 4.39 8.67
C PHE A 309 18.79 3.85 8.05
N LEU A 310 18.67 2.77 7.30
CA LEU A 310 19.74 2.24 6.46
C LEU A 310 19.67 2.92 5.10
N LEU A 311 20.77 3.54 4.68
CA LEU A 311 20.84 4.43 3.50
C LEU A 311 21.91 4.02 2.49
N ASP A 312 22.54 2.86 2.71
CA ASP A 312 23.69 2.41 1.94
C ASP A 312 23.78 0.88 1.99
N ILE A 313 23.43 0.28 0.85
CA ILE A 313 23.37 -1.17 0.67
C ILE A 313 24.74 -1.82 0.67
N ASP A 314 25.79 -1.08 0.32
CA ASP A 314 27.17 -1.57 0.31
C ASP A 314 27.71 -1.73 1.74
N LYS A 315 27.10 -1.05 2.72
CA LYS A 315 27.40 -1.23 4.15
C LYS A 315 26.69 -2.43 4.78
N LEU A 316 25.77 -3.10 4.07
CA LEU A 316 25.19 -4.33 4.57
C LEU A 316 26.23 -5.46 4.52
N GLN A 317 26.60 -5.97 5.68
CA GLN A 317 27.38 -7.20 5.77
C GLN A 317 26.51 -8.38 5.32
N ARG A 318 26.58 -8.73 4.03
CA ARG A 318 26.00 -9.98 3.51
C ARG A 318 26.85 -11.14 4.03
N LYS A 319 26.36 -11.86 5.03
CA LYS A 319 26.94 -13.13 5.47
C LYS A 319 26.52 -14.27 4.55
#